data_AF-A0AAP6L4U3-F1
#
_entry.id   AF-A0AAP6L4U3-F1
#
_cell.length_a   1.000
_cell.length_b   1.000
_cell.length_c   1.000
_cell.angle_alpha   90.00
_cell.angle_beta   90.00
_cell.angle_gamma   90.00
#
_symmetry.space_group_name_H-M   'P 1'
#
loop_
_entity.id
_entity.type
_entity.pdbx_description
1 polymer ?
#
loop_
_entity_poly.entity_id
_entity_poly.type
_entity_poly.pdbx_seq_one_letter_code
_entity_poly.pdbx_strand_id
1 'polypeptide(L)'
;MKGGKEWALVPLVLALASALLVLPVWLQGGTQGHDLFHHLLSGHYFARQLWQGELYPRWLMAMNGGFGSPTFFFYPPLPYYVSALFAGPGAPAQQAIYPLLGSATLALLLSGTFAYLWLRATTPPGRALAVSLLYLILPYHLAMDLYARFALAEFWAFAWAPLILLGQDLAHRGLRQGLPLLILGLALLAFSHLPSLLLMMGLVSVRALWFAWRSRTLAPCWIALGAQGLGLCMAAALLLPALADQGAISMELMRGGMFDFRRNFLDRLPSGWGDWRFRGHLAWQSLLTLALLLIAWAAAREPRHPELLCWGAIGVAAFLMMLPVSQPLWSLLPPLQRVQFPWRLNLILTLATIAVVALGTPTHRPWQWLWWGMLLLTLLSTLAYVRHAPLTQAPTREAMALEFDSKRSAREYRPRQVPGGMFAPTLLAWKDEFQPPVSAEPPGASWTVHRWQPRTLTLAVTAAVPTRLVLHQYDYPGWQAWLDERLMLTVGANPQGLMQLWVPAGSHSLTLRLTARWPERAGNALSLLGWLGWLLLLYHHRARRPVR
;
A
#
# COMPACT_ATOMS: atom_id res chain seq x y z
N MET A 1 10.03 -26.39 -22.02
CA MET A 1 11.35 -25.73 -21.96
C MET A 1 12.27 -26.56 -21.09
N LYS A 2 13.52 -26.84 -21.49
CA LYS A 2 14.50 -27.57 -20.68
C LYS A 2 15.52 -26.59 -20.08
N GLY A 3 15.70 -26.67 -18.76
CA GLY A 3 16.91 -26.32 -17.98
C GLY A 3 17.34 -24.86 -18.02
N GLY A 4 18.06 -24.44 -19.06
CA GLY A 4 18.65 -23.09 -19.17
C GLY A 4 17.80 -22.10 -19.96
N LYS A 5 17.13 -22.55 -21.02
CA LYS A 5 16.29 -21.66 -21.86
C LYS A 5 15.08 -21.11 -21.09
N GLU A 6 14.60 -21.84 -20.09
CA GLU A 6 13.49 -21.45 -19.22
C GLU A 6 13.79 -20.15 -18.45
N TRP A 7 14.93 -20.12 -17.77
CA TRP A 7 15.33 -18.97 -16.94
C TRP A 7 15.71 -17.73 -17.74
N ALA A 8 15.94 -17.87 -19.05
CA ALA A 8 16.11 -16.72 -19.95
C ALA A 8 14.78 -16.26 -20.58
N LEU A 9 13.96 -17.19 -21.08
CA LEU A 9 12.70 -16.87 -21.76
C LEU A 9 11.62 -16.36 -20.82
N VAL A 10 11.48 -16.93 -19.62
CA VAL A 10 10.39 -16.58 -18.71
C VAL A 10 10.48 -15.11 -18.26
N PRO A 11 11.63 -14.62 -17.75
CA PRO A 11 11.75 -13.21 -17.38
C PRO A 11 11.52 -12.28 -18.57
N LEU A 12 12.02 -12.64 -19.76
CA LEU A 12 11.81 -11.86 -20.97
C LEU A 12 10.34 -11.75 -21.35
N VAL A 13 9.60 -12.87 -21.37
CA VAL A 13 8.16 -12.88 -21.69
C VAL A 13 7.37 -12.09 -20.66
N LEU A 14 7.66 -12.25 -19.37
CA LEU A 14 6.99 -11.49 -18.31
C LEU A 14 7.30 -9.99 -18.38
N ALA A 15 8.54 -9.61 -18.72
CA ALA A 15 8.92 -8.22 -18.93
C ALA A 15 8.20 -7.60 -20.14
N LEU A 16 8.17 -8.29 -21.28
CA LEU A 16 7.46 -7.83 -22.48
C LEU A 16 5.96 -7.72 -22.24
N ALA A 17 5.35 -8.72 -21.57
CA ALA A 17 3.94 -8.68 -21.23
C ALA A 17 3.64 -7.53 -20.26
N SER A 18 4.43 -7.36 -19.20
CA SER A 18 4.25 -6.25 -18.25
C SER A 18 4.39 -4.90 -18.94
N ALA A 19 5.39 -4.73 -19.80
CA ALA A 19 5.60 -3.52 -20.59
C ALA A 19 4.40 -3.23 -21.51
N LEU A 20 3.88 -4.24 -22.21
CA LEU A 20 2.70 -4.10 -23.07
C LEU A 20 1.45 -3.69 -22.27
N LEU A 21 1.25 -4.28 -21.09
CA LEU A 21 0.07 -4.01 -20.25
C LEU A 21 0.09 -2.63 -19.60
N VAL A 22 1.26 -2.04 -19.37
CA VAL A 22 1.40 -0.66 -18.83
C VAL A 22 1.60 0.40 -19.90
N LEU A 23 1.92 0.00 -21.15
CA LEU A 23 2.21 0.91 -22.26
C LEU A 23 1.12 1.98 -22.46
N PRO A 24 -0.19 1.66 -22.44
CA PRO A 24 -1.22 2.68 -22.58
C PRO A 24 -1.11 3.80 -21.54
N VAL A 25 -0.91 3.46 -20.26
CA VAL A 25 -0.76 4.43 -19.17
C VAL A 25 0.49 5.30 -19.35
N TRP A 26 1.60 4.70 -19.82
CA TRP A 26 2.82 5.45 -20.12
C TRP A 26 2.63 6.42 -21.28
N LEU A 27 1.96 6.01 -22.36
CA LEU A 27 1.75 6.84 -23.55
C LEU A 27 0.79 7.99 -23.29
N GLN A 28 -0.28 7.77 -22.53
CA GLN A 28 -1.26 8.81 -22.21
C GLN A 28 -0.80 9.73 -21.06
N GLY A 29 0.19 9.31 -20.26
CA GLY A 29 0.72 10.09 -19.14
C GLY A 29 -0.04 9.92 -17.83
N GLY A 30 -0.50 8.69 -17.50
CA GLY A 30 -1.15 8.37 -16.22
C GLY A 30 -2.65 8.07 -16.31
N THR A 31 -3.32 7.89 -15.17
CA THR A 31 -4.78 7.69 -15.08
C THR A 31 -5.43 8.62 -14.07
N GLN A 32 -6.70 8.98 -14.21
CA GLN A 32 -7.50 9.70 -13.23
C GLN A 32 -8.01 8.78 -12.10
N GLY A 33 -7.20 7.79 -11.72
CA GLY A 33 -7.58 6.82 -10.71
C GLY A 33 -7.91 7.49 -9.38
N HIS A 34 -8.84 6.91 -8.63
CA HIS A 34 -9.29 7.44 -7.34
C HIS A 34 -8.15 7.86 -6.38
N ASP A 35 -7.06 7.09 -6.38
CA ASP A 35 -5.93 7.27 -5.46
C ASP A 35 -4.74 8.00 -6.12
N LEU A 36 -4.80 8.33 -7.44
CA LEU A 36 -3.67 8.89 -8.19
C LEU A 36 -3.10 10.11 -7.48
N PHE A 37 -3.92 11.14 -7.22
CA PHE A 37 -3.43 12.42 -6.71
C PHE A 37 -2.81 12.28 -5.31
N HIS A 38 -3.34 11.38 -4.48
CA HIS A 38 -2.72 11.04 -3.20
C HIS A 38 -1.32 10.46 -3.41
N HIS A 39 -1.16 9.50 -4.32
CA HIS A 39 0.13 8.91 -4.64
C HIS A 39 1.09 9.89 -5.33
N LEU A 40 0.58 10.79 -6.17
CA LEU A 40 1.34 11.82 -6.89
C LEU A 40 2.01 12.80 -5.93
N LEU A 41 1.22 13.39 -5.03
CA LEU A 41 1.75 14.32 -4.03
C LEU A 41 2.66 13.60 -3.04
N SER A 42 2.22 12.46 -2.50
CA SER A 42 3.01 11.72 -1.51
C SER A 42 4.32 11.22 -2.10
N GLY A 43 4.33 10.69 -3.32
CA GLY A 43 5.54 10.23 -4.01
C GLY A 43 6.51 11.36 -4.34
N HIS A 44 6.00 12.49 -4.85
CA HIS A 44 6.85 13.64 -5.14
C HIS A 44 7.53 14.18 -3.88
N TYR A 45 6.76 14.48 -2.83
CA TYR A 45 7.33 15.08 -1.61
C TYR A 45 8.16 14.09 -0.78
N PHE A 46 7.81 12.81 -0.79
CA PHE A 46 8.65 11.76 -0.21
C PHE A 46 9.99 11.66 -0.94
N ALA A 47 10.00 11.63 -2.28
CA ALA A 47 11.23 11.56 -3.07
C ALA A 47 12.14 12.77 -2.82
N ARG A 48 11.57 13.99 -2.83
CA ARG A 48 12.33 15.21 -2.57
C ARG A 48 13.02 15.20 -1.22
N GLN A 49 12.32 14.82 -0.16
CA GLN A 49 12.90 14.78 1.19
C GLN A 49 13.90 13.63 1.36
N LEU A 50 13.64 12.47 0.74
CA LEU A 50 14.58 11.34 0.75
C LEU A 50 15.93 11.74 0.17
N TRP A 51 15.91 12.38 -1.01
CA TRP A 51 17.13 12.83 -1.70
C TRP A 51 17.79 14.06 -1.06
N GLN A 52 17.13 14.71 -0.10
CA GLN A 52 17.72 15.74 0.77
C GLN A 52 18.42 15.15 2.02
N GLY A 53 18.46 13.82 2.15
CA GLY A 53 19.15 13.11 3.23
C GLY A 53 18.24 12.61 4.36
N GLU A 54 16.92 12.77 4.26
CA GLU A 54 15.99 12.20 5.23
C GLU A 54 15.66 10.75 4.86
N LEU A 55 16.39 9.79 5.44
CA LEU A 55 16.27 8.36 5.08
C LEU A 55 14.86 7.78 5.22
N TYR A 56 14.06 8.26 6.17
CA TYR A 56 12.65 7.92 6.29
C TYR A 56 11.82 9.20 6.47
N PRO A 57 11.30 9.78 5.37
CA PRO A 57 10.46 10.97 5.37
C PRO A 57 9.09 10.75 6.03
N ARG A 58 9.06 10.71 7.37
CA ARG A 58 7.82 10.51 8.14
C ARG A 58 6.95 11.78 8.19
N TRP A 59 7.60 12.92 8.32
CA TRP A 59 6.98 14.25 8.30
C TRP A 59 7.25 14.92 6.96
N LEU A 60 6.26 14.96 6.07
CA LEU A 60 6.42 15.62 4.78
C LEU A 60 6.19 17.13 4.92
N MET A 61 7.28 17.88 5.09
CA MET A 61 7.27 19.31 5.40
C MET A 61 6.55 20.14 4.34
N ALA A 62 6.73 19.80 3.06
CA ALA A 62 6.16 20.59 1.96
C ALA A 62 4.67 20.31 1.66
N MET A 63 4.07 19.31 2.30
CA MET A 63 2.64 19.02 2.15
C MET A 63 1.76 20.05 2.89
N ASN A 64 0.47 20.06 2.55
CA ASN A 64 -0.55 20.93 3.14
C ASN A 64 -0.18 22.41 3.04
N GLY A 65 0.06 22.91 1.83
CA GLY A 65 0.52 24.28 1.61
C GLY A 65 1.95 24.59 2.10
N GLY A 66 2.64 23.64 2.75
CA GLY A 66 3.92 23.86 3.43
C GLY A 66 3.83 23.75 4.96
N PHE A 67 2.63 23.50 5.51
CA PHE A 67 2.43 23.33 6.95
C PHE A 67 2.84 21.93 7.46
N GLY A 68 3.13 20.99 6.56
CA GLY A 68 3.63 19.66 6.89
C GLY A 68 2.54 18.60 7.05
N SER A 69 2.91 17.33 6.86
CA SER A 69 2.00 16.20 6.99
C SER A 69 2.65 15.00 7.71
N PRO A 70 1.93 14.36 8.67
CA PRO A 70 2.40 13.14 9.31
C PRO A 70 2.05 11.86 8.54
N THR A 71 1.68 11.93 7.25
CA THR A 71 1.21 10.78 6.43
C THR A 71 2.03 9.50 6.67
N PHE A 72 3.36 9.58 6.63
CA PHE A 72 4.26 8.42 6.67
C PHE A 72 4.63 7.95 8.08
N PHE A 73 4.03 8.52 9.12
CA PHE A 73 3.91 7.86 10.42
C PHE A 73 2.87 6.74 10.40
N PHE A 74 1.88 6.81 9.50
CA PHE A 74 0.73 5.90 9.46
C PHE A 74 0.63 5.10 8.16
N TYR A 75 1.11 5.64 7.04
CA TYR A 75 1.01 5.01 5.73
C TYR A 75 2.27 4.21 5.36
N PRO A 76 2.12 3.02 4.75
CA PRO A 76 3.26 2.20 4.36
C PRO A 76 4.15 2.87 3.28
N PRO A 77 5.49 2.89 3.45
CA PRO A 77 6.38 3.69 2.61
C PRO A 77 6.98 2.95 1.41
N LEU A 78 6.92 1.61 1.32
CA LEU A 78 7.69 0.84 0.33
C LEU A 78 7.43 1.28 -1.12
N PRO A 79 6.19 1.47 -1.58
CA PRO A 79 5.92 1.91 -2.96
C PRO A 79 6.56 3.26 -3.30
N TYR A 80 6.71 4.13 -2.29
CA TYR A 80 7.27 5.48 -2.42
C TYR A 80 8.79 5.49 -2.35
N TYR A 81 9.42 4.57 -1.62
CA TYR A 81 10.85 4.34 -1.76
C TYR A 81 11.20 3.93 -3.19
N VAL A 82 10.45 2.98 -3.76
CA VAL A 82 10.67 2.56 -5.15
C VAL A 82 10.41 3.72 -6.12
N SER A 83 9.31 4.45 -5.94
CA SER A 83 9.03 5.64 -6.75
C SER A 83 10.14 6.70 -6.64
N ALA A 84 10.66 6.96 -5.44
CA ALA A 84 11.74 7.91 -5.24
C ALA A 84 13.05 7.51 -5.93
N LEU A 85 13.35 6.21 -6.00
CA LEU A 85 14.50 5.70 -6.75
C LEU A 85 14.37 6.00 -8.25
N PHE A 86 13.18 5.81 -8.83
CA PHE A 86 12.91 6.20 -10.22
C PHE A 86 12.93 7.72 -10.44
N ALA A 87 12.57 8.51 -9.42
CA ALA A 87 12.53 9.96 -9.51
C ALA A 87 13.93 10.59 -9.50
N GLY A 88 14.87 9.98 -8.79
CA GLY A 88 16.22 10.52 -8.58
C GLY A 88 16.25 11.85 -7.81
N PRO A 89 17.43 12.44 -7.61
CA PRO A 89 17.60 13.65 -6.77
C PRO A 89 16.98 14.93 -7.34
N GLY A 90 16.71 14.99 -8.65
CA GLY A 90 16.14 16.17 -9.30
C GLY A 90 14.61 16.23 -9.38
N ALA A 91 13.93 15.09 -9.18
CA ALA A 91 12.48 14.85 -9.25
C ALA A 91 11.58 16.08 -9.51
N PRO A 92 11.45 16.56 -10.77
CA PRO A 92 10.64 17.75 -11.05
C PRO A 92 9.15 17.43 -10.90
N ALA A 93 8.38 18.37 -10.33
CA ALA A 93 6.96 18.17 -10.02
C ALA A 93 6.13 17.83 -11.27
N GLN A 94 6.48 18.43 -12.42
CA GLN A 94 5.81 18.21 -13.70
C GLN A 94 5.94 16.77 -14.22
N GLN A 95 6.94 16.02 -13.74
CA GLN A 95 7.22 14.64 -14.15
C GLN A 95 6.90 13.63 -13.03
N ALA A 96 6.28 14.06 -11.92
CA ALA A 96 6.04 13.23 -10.74
C ALA A 96 5.22 11.96 -11.02
N ILE A 97 4.51 11.89 -12.14
CA ILE A 97 3.75 10.70 -12.53
C ILE A 97 4.64 9.56 -13.02
N TYR A 98 5.72 9.84 -13.75
CA TYR A 98 6.55 8.79 -14.36
C TYR A 98 7.29 7.91 -13.32
N PRO A 99 7.81 8.44 -12.21
CA PRO A 99 8.37 7.60 -11.16
C PRO A 99 7.33 6.68 -10.50
N LEU A 100 6.07 7.10 -10.42
CA LEU A 100 4.99 6.22 -9.95
C LEU A 100 4.68 5.13 -10.97
N LEU A 101 4.65 5.46 -12.26
CA LEU A 101 4.49 4.48 -13.33
C LEU A 101 5.65 3.47 -13.33
N GLY A 102 6.89 3.91 -13.10
CA GLY A 102 8.05 3.03 -12.92
C GLY A 102 7.87 2.07 -11.73
N SER A 103 7.42 2.58 -10.58
CA SER A 103 7.08 1.77 -9.40
C SER A 103 5.98 0.74 -9.71
N ALA A 104 4.91 1.14 -10.39
CA ALA A 104 3.84 0.24 -10.82
C ALA A 104 4.33 -0.82 -11.82
N THR A 105 5.11 -0.44 -12.83
CA THR A 105 5.68 -1.38 -13.81
C THR A 105 6.55 -2.44 -13.12
N LEU A 106 7.37 -2.05 -12.14
CA LEU A 106 8.16 -3.00 -11.36
C LEU A 106 7.26 -3.92 -10.52
N ALA A 107 6.21 -3.39 -9.87
CA ALA A 107 5.26 -4.19 -9.10
C ALA A 107 4.56 -5.25 -9.98
N LEU A 108 4.14 -4.89 -11.19
CA LEU A 108 3.50 -5.81 -12.14
C LEU A 108 4.47 -6.90 -12.63
N LEU A 109 5.72 -6.54 -12.94
CA LEU A 109 6.74 -7.51 -13.32
C LEU A 109 7.03 -8.50 -12.19
N LEU A 110 7.18 -8.00 -10.96
CA LEU A 110 7.43 -8.83 -9.79
C LEU A 110 6.23 -9.72 -9.46
N SER A 111 5.00 -9.24 -9.62
CA SER A 111 3.79 -10.04 -9.37
C SER A 111 3.69 -11.22 -10.34
N GLY A 112 3.96 -11.02 -11.62
CA GLY A 112 4.06 -12.11 -12.60
C GLY A 112 5.20 -13.08 -12.31
N THR A 113 6.35 -12.55 -11.89
CA THR A 113 7.54 -13.36 -11.57
C THR A 113 7.30 -14.25 -10.34
N PHE A 114 6.76 -13.70 -9.25
CA PHE A 114 6.47 -14.47 -8.04
C PHE A 114 5.30 -15.43 -8.24
N ALA A 115 4.29 -15.07 -9.03
CA ALA A 115 3.24 -16.00 -9.44
C ALA A 115 3.83 -17.18 -10.22
N TYR A 116 4.75 -16.92 -11.15
CA TYR A 116 5.43 -17.97 -11.89
C TYR A 116 6.21 -18.89 -10.96
N LEU A 117 7.03 -18.35 -10.06
CA LEU A 117 7.82 -19.15 -9.12
C LEU A 117 6.94 -20.00 -8.20
N TRP A 118 5.83 -19.45 -7.72
CA TRP A 118 4.85 -20.18 -6.91
C TRP A 118 4.23 -21.35 -7.69
N LEU A 119 3.68 -21.09 -8.87
CA LEU A 119 2.99 -22.10 -9.67
C LEU A 119 3.94 -23.12 -10.29
N ARG A 120 5.20 -22.75 -10.53
CA ARG A 120 6.24 -23.63 -11.05
C ARG A 120 6.59 -24.77 -10.10
N ALA A 121 6.29 -24.62 -8.81
CA ALA A 121 6.52 -25.63 -7.78
C ALA A 121 5.53 -26.81 -7.84
N THR A 122 4.44 -26.68 -8.60
CA THR A 122 3.39 -27.70 -8.75
C THR A 122 3.00 -27.98 -10.20
N THR A 123 3.42 -27.14 -11.16
CA THR A 123 3.03 -27.28 -12.57
C THR A 123 4.22 -27.21 -13.54
N PRO A 124 4.08 -27.76 -14.77
CA PRO A 124 5.11 -27.64 -15.80
C PRO A 124 5.37 -26.19 -16.20
N PRO A 125 6.61 -25.85 -16.65
CA PRO A 125 7.03 -24.47 -16.94
C PRO A 125 6.09 -23.67 -17.85
N GLY A 126 5.61 -24.29 -18.94
CA GLY A 126 4.73 -23.60 -19.89
C GLY A 126 3.36 -23.25 -19.30
N ARG A 127 2.83 -24.13 -18.45
CA ARG A 127 1.57 -23.90 -17.75
C ARG A 127 1.73 -22.84 -16.66
N ALA A 128 2.80 -22.92 -15.87
CA ALA A 128 3.14 -21.89 -14.88
C ALA A 128 3.25 -20.50 -15.53
N LEU A 129 3.94 -20.39 -16.68
CA LEU A 129 4.07 -19.14 -17.41
C LEU A 129 2.71 -18.64 -17.93
N ALA A 130 1.92 -19.49 -18.60
CA ALA A 130 0.61 -19.11 -19.12
C ALA A 130 -0.34 -18.61 -18.02
N VAL A 131 -0.36 -19.29 -16.87
CA VAL A 131 -1.20 -18.89 -15.74
C VAL A 131 -0.67 -17.64 -15.02
N SER A 132 0.64 -17.41 -15.04
CA SER A 132 1.22 -16.15 -14.55
C SER A 132 0.87 -14.97 -15.45
N LEU A 133 0.80 -15.18 -16.77
CA LEU A 133 0.28 -14.18 -17.69
C LEU A 133 -1.21 -13.91 -17.45
N LEU A 134 -2.00 -14.96 -17.15
CA LEU A 134 -3.38 -14.79 -16.70
C LEU A 134 -3.46 -13.94 -15.42
N TYR A 135 -2.58 -14.16 -14.44
CA TYR A 135 -2.52 -13.36 -13.22
C TYR A 135 -2.33 -11.85 -13.49
N LEU A 136 -1.46 -11.50 -14.45
CA LEU A 136 -1.21 -10.10 -14.81
C LEU A 136 -2.41 -9.41 -15.43
N ILE A 137 -3.29 -10.15 -16.12
CA ILE A 137 -4.42 -9.60 -16.87
C ILE A 137 -5.77 -9.78 -16.17
N LEU A 138 -5.82 -10.46 -15.02
CA LEU A 138 -7.07 -10.65 -14.29
C LEU A 138 -7.65 -9.28 -13.89
N PRO A 139 -8.97 -9.07 -14.06
CA PRO A 139 -9.54 -7.73 -14.13
C PRO A 139 -9.29 -6.86 -12.89
N TYR A 140 -9.37 -7.46 -11.70
CA TYR A 140 -9.18 -6.69 -10.47
C TYR A 140 -7.74 -6.18 -10.35
N HIS A 141 -6.74 -7.02 -10.63
CA HIS A 141 -5.33 -6.65 -10.57
C HIS A 141 -4.98 -5.56 -11.59
N LEU A 142 -5.38 -5.72 -12.86
CA LEU A 142 -5.03 -4.79 -13.92
C LEU A 142 -6.02 -3.62 -14.04
N ALA A 143 -7.27 -3.91 -14.40
CA ALA A 143 -8.26 -2.90 -14.77
C ALA A 143 -8.70 -2.05 -13.58
N MET A 144 -8.95 -2.69 -12.44
CA MET A 144 -9.48 -2.00 -11.27
C MET A 144 -8.37 -1.37 -10.44
N ASP A 145 -7.34 -2.13 -10.08
CA ASP A 145 -6.33 -1.67 -9.13
C ASP A 145 -5.35 -0.68 -9.76
N LEU A 146 -4.77 -1.03 -10.92
CA LEU A 146 -3.85 -0.14 -11.63
C LEU A 146 -4.59 0.96 -12.40
N TYR A 147 -5.51 0.60 -13.29
CA TYR A 147 -6.07 1.58 -14.23
C TYR A 147 -7.12 2.49 -13.58
N ALA A 148 -8.15 1.94 -12.95
CA ALA A 148 -9.28 2.74 -12.45
C ALA A 148 -9.08 3.34 -11.06
N ARG A 149 -8.27 2.72 -10.21
CA ARG A 149 -7.97 3.25 -8.88
C ARG A 149 -6.61 3.89 -8.80
N PHE A 150 -5.64 3.36 -9.54
CA PHE A 150 -4.22 3.64 -9.33
C PHE A 150 -3.83 3.46 -7.85
N ALA A 151 -4.33 2.39 -7.22
CA ALA A 151 -4.09 2.09 -5.82
C ALA A 151 -2.70 1.47 -5.64
N LEU A 152 -1.65 2.27 -5.86
CA LEU A 152 -0.25 1.82 -5.98
C LEU A 152 0.20 0.97 -4.78
N ALA A 153 -0.26 1.31 -3.58
CA ALA A 153 0.04 0.53 -2.38
C ALA A 153 -0.55 -0.89 -2.44
N GLU A 154 -1.84 -1.01 -2.78
CA GLU A 154 -2.51 -2.30 -2.95
C GLU A 154 -1.93 -3.08 -4.13
N PHE A 155 -1.54 -2.39 -5.19
CA PHE A 155 -0.93 -3.01 -6.37
C PHE A 155 0.39 -3.74 -6.03
N TRP A 156 1.21 -3.18 -5.12
CA TRP A 156 2.38 -3.89 -4.59
C TRP A 156 2.01 -5.13 -3.76
N ALA A 157 0.80 -5.22 -3.20
CA ALA A 157 0.35 -6.43 -2.53
C ALA A 157 0.24 -7.63 -3.49
N PHE A 158 -0.11 -7.40 -4.76
CA PHE A 158 -0.12 -8.43 -5.79
C PHE A 158 1.27 -8.97 -6.11
N ALA A 159 2.34 -8.20 -5.88
CA ALA A 159 3.71 -8.69 -5.98
C ALA A 159 4.02 -9.68 -4.84
N TRP A 160 3.70 -9.31 -3.61
CA TRP A 160 4.10 -10.10 -2.44
C TRP A 160 3.18 -11.29 -2.16
N ALA A 161 1.92 -11.25 -2.58
CA ALA A 161 0.97 -12.32 -2.27
C ALA A 161 1.40 -13.70 -2.81
N PRO A 162 1.83 -13.86 -4.07
CA PRO A 162 2.37 -15.13 -4.54
C PRO A 162 3.68 -15.55 -3.85
N LEU A 163 4.53 -14.57 -3.47
CA LEU A 163 5.77 -14.84 -2.73
C LEU A 163 5.48 -15.42 -1.32
N ILE A 164 4.46 -14.88 -0.64
CA ILE A 164 3.97 -15.38 0.64
C ILE A 164 3.47 -16.83 0.49
N LEU A 165 2.68 -17.12 -0.55
CA LEU A 165 2.16 -18.46 -0.81
C LEU A 165 3.27 -19.45 -1.14
N LEU A 166 4.24 -19.05 -1.98
CA LEU A 166 5.46 -19.83 -2.25
C LEU A 166 6.22 -20.12 -0.95
N GLY A 167 6.48 -19.10 -0.13
CA GLY A 167 7.16 -19.27 1.15
C GLY A 167 6.44 -20.26 2.08
N GLN A 168 5.12 -20.15 2.18
CA GLN A 168 4.28 -21.05 2.97
C GLN A 168 4.37 -22.50 2.46
N ASP A 169 4.24 -22.70 1.15
CA ASP A 169 4.27 -24.04 0.54
C ASP A 169 5.63 -24.70 0.71
N LEU A 170 6.71 -23.95 0.50
CA LEU A 170 8.08 -24.43 0.72
C LEU A 170 8.33 -24.76 2.21
N ALA A 171 7.84 -23.93 3.13
CA ALA A 171 8.02 -24.16 4.56
C ALA A 171 7.28 -25.42 5.01
N HIS A 172 6.06 -25.62 4.51
CA HIS A 172 5.28 -26.83 4.79
C HIS A 172 5.95 -28.10 4.24
N ARG A 173 6.61 -28.01 3.08
CA ARG A 173 7.42 -29.11 2.50
C ARG A 173 8.75 -29.32 3.24
N GLY A 174 9.03 -28.58 4.32
CA GLY A 174 10.29 -28.67 5.07
C GLY A 174 11.50 -28.07 4.33
N LEU A 175 11.27 -27.31 3.27
CA LEU A 175 12.34 -26.67 2.50
C LEU A 175 12.82 -25.42 3.24
N ARG A 176 14.14 -25.36 3.45
CA ARG A 176 14.79 -24.33 4.29
C ARG A 176 14.53 -22.90 3.82
N GLN A 177 14.28 -22.69 2.54
CA GLN A 177 14.01 -21.35 2.00
C GLN A 177 12.61 -20.84 2.36
N GLY A 178 11.68 -21.74 2.71
CA GLY A 178 10.27 -21.39 2.84
C GLY A 178 9.96 -20.41 3.96
N LEU A 179 10.42 -20.70 5.19
CA LEU A 179 10.14 -19.84 6.34
C LEU A 179 10.71 -18.42 6.15
N PRO A 180 11.99 -18.23 5.75
CA PRO A 180 12.51 -16.89 5.44
C PRO A 180 11.74 -16.16 4.35
N LEU A 181 11.32 -16.83 3.27
CA LEU A 181 10.53 -16.21 2.20
C LEU A 181 9.13 -15.80 2.67
N LEU A 182 8.48 -16.62 3.50
CA LEU A 182 7.17 -16.30 4.09
C LEU A 182 7.26 -15.06 4.99
N ILE A 183 8.26 -15.02 5.87
CA ILE A 183 8.52 -13.88 6.76
C ILE A 183 8.78 -12.61 5.94
N LEU A 184 9.68 -12.70 4.95
CA LEU A 184 10.03 -11.56 4.10
C LEU A 184 8.82 -11.04 3.34
N GLY A 185 8.04 -11.93 2.72
CA GLY A 185 6.83 -11.56 1.98
C GLY A 185 5.81 -10.84 2.87
N LEU A 186 5.59 -11.31 4.10
CA LEU A 186 4.69 -10.66 5.07
C LEU A 186 5.22 -9.29 5.51
N ALA A 187 6.53 -9.14 5.77
CA ALA A 187 7.12 -7.86 6.13
C ALA A 187 7.04 -6.84 4.98
N LEU A 188 7.37 -7.25 3.75
CA LEU A 188 7.27 -6.41 2.56
C LEU A 188 5.82 -6.00 2.29
N LEU A 189 4.87 -6.92 2.46
CA LEU A 189 3.44 -6.62 2.36
C LEU A 189 2.99 -5.62 3.43
N ALA A 190 3.51 -5.71 4.66
CA ALA A 190 3.22 -4.74 5.70
C ALA A 190 3.73 -3.33 5.34
N PHE A 191 4.94 -3.24 4.76
CA PHE A 191 5.48 -1.97 4.26
C PHE A 191 4.85 -1.49 2.94
N SER A 192 3.99 -2.29 2.30
CA SER A 192 3.23 -1.92 1.10
C SER A 192 1.78 -1.55 1.38
N HIS A 193 1.01 -2.42 2.03
CA HIS A 193 -0.44 -2.23 2.20
C HIS A 193 -1.02 -3.03 3.38
N LEU A 194 -1.37 -2.34 4.47
CA LEU A 194 -1.88 -2.96 5.71
C LEU A 194 -3.22 -3.71 5.53
N PRO A 195 -4.21 -3.22 4.76
CA PRO A 195 -5.44 -3.98 4.52
C PRO A 195 -5.19 -5.33 3.85
N SER A 196 -4.33 -5.38 2.83
CA SER A 196 -3.98 -6.63 2.15
C SER A 196 -3.14 -7.55 3.04
N LEU A 197 -2.31 -6.99 3.92
CA LEU A 197 -1.61 -7.77 4.95
C LEU A 197 -2.60 -8.55 5.83
N LEU A 198 -3.65 -7.90 6.33
CA LEU A 198 -4.66 -8.57 7.17
C LEU A 198 -5.34 -9.72 6.44
N LEU A 199 -5.71 -9.51 5.17
CA LEU A 199 -6.31 -10.55 4.33
C LEU A 199 -5.34 -11.72 4.10
N MET A 200 -4.08 -11.45 3.79
CA MET A 200 -3.06 -12.47 3.56
C MET A 200 -2.67 -13.22 4.84
N MET A 201 -2.62 -12.55 6.00
CA MET A 201 -2.43 -13.21 7.30
C MET A 201 -3.59 -14.17 7.60
N GLY A 202 -4.82 -13.76 7.31
CA GLY A 202 -6.00 -14.61 7.40
C GLY A 202 -5.90 -15.83 6.48
N LEU A 203 -5.56 -15.63 5.21
CA LEU A 203 -5.37 -16.70 4.22
C LEU A 203 -4.26 -17.68 4.66
N VAL A 204 -3.11 -17.17 5.08
CA VAL A 204 -1.98 -17.99 5.58
C VAL A 204 -2.43 -18.82 6.77
N SER A 205 -3.21 -18.24 7.69
CA SER A 205 -3.74 -18.95 8.87
C SER A 205 -4.75 -20.04 8.51
N VAL A 206 -5.69 -19.76 7.59
CA VAL A 206 -6.65 -20.75 7.09
C VAL A 206 -5.94 -21.91 6.39
N ARG A 207 -4.95 -21.62 5.54
CA ARG A 207 -4.14 -22.65 4.88
C ARG A 207 -3.30 -23.45 5.86
N ALA A 208 -2.76 -22.81 6.91
CA ALA A 208 -2.02 -23.50 7.96
C ALA A 208 -2.90 -24.49 8.73
N LEU A 209 -4.14 -24.11 9.06
CA LEU A 209 -5.14 -25.00 9.67
C LEU A 209 -5.47 -26.18 8.76
N TRP A 210 -5.64 -25.94 7.45
CA TRP A 210 -5.88 -27.00 6.47
C TRP A 210 -4.68 -27.98 6.38
N PHE A 211 -3.46 -27.46 6.30
CA PHE A 211 -2.25 -28.29 6.34
C PHE A 211 -2.13 -29.08 7.65
N ALA A 212 -2.44 -28.46 8.79
CA ALA A 212 -2.41 -29.11 10.10
C ALA A 212 -3.42 -30.26 10.19
N TRP A 213 -4.64 -30.05 9.70
CA TRP A 213 -5.67 -31.08 9.62
C TRP A 213 -5.23 -32.26 8.73
N ARG A 214 -4.64 -31.98 7.56
CA ARG A 214 -4.14 -32.99 6.62
C ARG A 214 -2.95 -33.79 7.17
N SER A 215 -2.01 -33.11 7.81
CA SER A 215 -0.78 -33.71 8.35
C SER A 215 -0.91 -34.24 9.77
N ARG A 216 -2.07 -34.03 10.42
CA ARG A 216 -2.36 -34.42 11.81
C ARG A 216 -1.34 -33.86 12.82
N THR A 217 -0.80 -32.68 12.56
CA THR A 217 0.16 -31.97 13.42
C THR A 217 -0.09 -30.47 13.40
N LEU A 218 0.17 -29.79 14.52
CA LEU A 218 0.05 -28.33 14.62
C LEU A 218 1.28 -27.57 14.10
N ALA A 219 2.31 -28.26 13.61
CA ALA A 219 3.53 -27.63 13.10
C ALA A 219 3.27 -26.53 12.03
N PRO A 220 2.38 -26.70 11.03
CA PRO A 220 2.08 -25.64 10.07
C PRO A 220 1.51 -24.37 10.71
N CYS A 221 0.72 -24.51 11.78
CA CYS A 221 0.16 -23.37 12.53
C CYS A 221 1.26 -22.61 13.27
N TRP A 222 2.21 -23.31 13.89
CA TRP A 222 3.35 -22.67 14.55
C TRP A 222 4.28 -21.97 13.56
N ILE A 223 4.52 -22.57 12.39
CA ILE A 223 5.27 -21.93 11.29
C ILE A 223 4.57 -20.64 10.86
N ALA A 224 3.26 -20.70 10.61
CA ALA A 224 2.48 -19.54 10.20
C ALA A 224 2.47 -18.44 11.27
N LEU A 225 2.29 -18.80 12.55
CA LEU A 225 2.29 -17.85 13.66
C LEU A 225 3.66 -17.21 13.86
N GLY A 226 4.72 -18.01 13.86
CA GLY A 226 6.10 -17.51 13.98
C GLY A 226 6.49 -16.60 12.82
N ALA A 227 6.06 -16.95 11.60
CA ALA A 227 6.32 -16.12 10.42
C ALA A 227 5.57 -14.78 10.46
N GLN A 228 4.31 -14.79 10.87
CA GLN A 228 3.51 -13.58 11.09
C GLN A 228 4.12 -12.72 12.20
N GLY A 229 4.49 -13.31 13.34
CA GLY A 229 5.13 -12.60 14.44
C GLY A 229 6.44 -11.92 14.03
N LEU A 230 7.34 -12.63 13.37
CA LEU A 230 8.62 -12.06 12.94
C LEU A 230 8.45 -11.06 11.78
N GLY A 231 7.53 -11.31 10.84
CA GLY A 231 7.22 -10.38 9.75
C GLY A 231 6.64 -9.05 10.26
N LEU A 232 5.74 -9.10 11.25
CA LEU A 232 5.23 -7.90 11.93
C LEU A 232 6.32 -7.20 12.75
N CYS A 233 7.21 -7.97 13.39
CA CYS A 233 8.37 -7.42 14.12
C CYS A 233 9.30 -6.64 13.17
N MET A 234 9.62 -7.19 11.99
CA MET A 234 10.39 -6.51 10.94
C MET A 234 9.69 -5.25 10.40
N ALA A 235 8.36 -5.19 10.50
CA ALA A 235 7.56 -4.03 10.11
C ALA A 235 7.26 -3.06 11.27
N ALA A 236 7.80 -3.30 12.47
CA ALA A 236 7.48 -2.54 13.69
C ALA A 236 7.84 -1.05 13.59
N ALA A 237 8.81 -0.68 12.75
CA ALA A 237 9.16 0.71 12.49
C ALA A 237 7.98 1.49 11.88
N LEU A 238 7.14 0.83 11.08
CA LEU A 238 5.89 1.38 10.58
C LEU A 238 4.75 1.15 11.59
N LEU A 239 4.57 -0.09 12.02
CA LEU A 239 3.36 -0.52 12.73
C LEU A 239 3.23 0.12 14.11
N LEU A 240 4.32 0.22 14.88
CA LEU A 240 4.24 0.70 16.25
C LEU A 240 3.83 2.17 16.35
N PRO A 241 4.46 3.13 15.66
CA PRO A 241 3.96 4.51 15.63
C PRO A 241 2.56 4.61 15.01
N ALA A 242 2.28 3.88 13.92
CA ALA A 242 0.96 3.91 13.28
C ALA A 242 -0.19 3.44 14.18
N LEU A 243 0.09 2.57 15.16
CA LEU A 243 -0.89 2.08 16.13
C LEU A 243 -0.95 2.97 17.38
N ALA A 244 0.20 3.40 17.90
CA ALA A 244 0.27 4.16 19.15
C ALA A 244 -0.17 5.62 18.99
N ASP A 245 0.11 6.23 17.83
CA ASP A 245 -0.11 7.66 17.60
C ASP A 245 -1.40 7.98 16.81
N GLN A 246 -2.35 7.04 16.71
CA GLN A 246 -3.62 7.25 15.97
C GLN A 246 -4.41 8.46 16.48
N GLY A 247 -4.31 8.79 17.76
CA GLY A 247 -4.93 9.96 18.37
C GLY A 247 -4.33 11.30 17.92
N ALA A 248 -3.20 11.30 17.22
CA ALA A 248 -2.55 12.50 16.68
C ALA A 248 -3.16 12.98 15.35
N ILE A 249 -3.96 12.14 14.70
CA ILE A 249 -4.59 12.43 13.41
C ILE A 249 -6.11 12.24 13.48
N SER A 250 -6.78 12.55 12.38
CA SER A 250 -8.23 12.41 12.22
C SER A 250 -8.64 10.98 11.86
N MET A 251 -8.17 10.02 12.67
CA MET A 251 -8.30 8.58 12.41
C MET A 251 -9.77 8.12 12.33
N GLU A 252 -10.69 8.84 12.98
CA GLU A 252 -12.13 8.58 12.91
C GLU A 252 -12.68 8.62 11.49
N LEU A 253 -12.08 9.41 10.60
CA LEU A 253 -12.49 9.49 9.19
C LEU A 253 -12.26 8.18 8.44
N MET A 254 -11.29 7.36 8.86
CA MET A 254 -11.03 6.04 8.28
C MET A 254 -12.04 4.97 8.69
N ARG A 255 -13.01 5.28 9.56
CA ARG A 255 -14.04 4.34 10.06
C ARG A 255 -15.44 4.67 9.57
N GLY A 256 -15.62 5.80 8.88
CA GLY A 256 -16.91 6.29 8.41
C GLY A 256 -16.92 6.65 6.92
N GLY A 257 -18.03 7.24 6.47
CA GLY A 257 -18.14 7.72 5.10
C GLY A 257 -17.93 6.62 4.06
N MET A 258 -16.99 6.80 3.13
CA MET A 258 -16.67 5.80 2.11
C MET A 258 -15.90 4.59 2.65
N PHE A 259 -15.31 4.66 3.85
CA PHE A 259 -14.50 3.60 4.45
C PHE A 259 -15.31 2.63 5.32
N ASP A 260 -16.60 2.87 5.53
CA ASP A 260 -17.49 1.92 6.21
C ASP A 260 -17.72 0.69 5.32
N PHE A 261 -17.28 -0.48 5.78
CA PHE A 261 -17.38 -1.73 5.02
C PHE A 261 -18.81 -2.07 4.60
N ARG A 262 -19.81 -1.69 5.41
CA ARG A 262 -21.24 -1.91 5.11
C ARG A 262 -21.70 -1.22 3.84
N ARG A 263 -20.96 -0.21 3.38
CA ARG A 263 -21.27 0.56 2.16
C ARG A 263 -20.54 0.02 0.92
N ASN A 264 -19.74 -1.03 1.07
CA ASN A 264 -18.77 -1.46 0.07
C ASN A 264 -18.87 -2.95 -0.30
N PHE A 265 -19.97 -3.62 0.02
CA PHE A 265 -20.32 -4.91 -0.57
C PHE A 265 -20.68 -4.76 -2.07
N LEU A 266 -20.67 -5.88 -2.81
CA LEU A 266 -20.92 -5.90 -4.27
C LEU A 266 -22.41 -5.88 -4.67
N ASP A 267 -23.33 -5.86 -3.72
CA ASP A 267 -24.78 -5.94 -3.92
C ASP A 267 -25.44 -4.64 -4.36
N ARG A 268 -24.75 -3.51 -4.17
CA ARG A 268 -25.35 -2.21 -4.48
C ARG A 268 -25.52 -2.06 -5.97
N LEU A 269 -26.77 -2.21 -6.41
CA LEU A 269 -27.24 -1.73 -7.69
C LEU A 269 -26.84 -0.26 -7.79
N PRO A 270 -26.10 0.13 -8.84
CA PRO A 270 -25.60 1.48 -8.93
C PRO A 270 -26.71 2.53 -8.88
N SER A 271 -26.55 3.51 -8.00
CA SER A 271 -27.57 4.55 -7.78
C SER A 271 -27.55 5.66 -8.84
N GLY A 272 -26.66 5.55 -9.83
CA GLY A 272 -26.53 6.48 -10.93
C GLY A 272 -25.37 6.10 -11.85
N TRP A 273 -25.25 6.80 -12.98
CA TRP A 273 -24.24 6.52 -14.01
C TRP A 273 -22.81 6.56 -13.48
N GLY A 274 -22.48 7.48 -12.56
CA GLY A 274 -21.14 7.56 -11.95
C GLY A 274 -20.80 6.34 -11.08
N ASP A 275 -21.76 5.87 -10.28
CA ASP A 275 -21.59 4.70 -9.41
C ASP A 275 -21.51 3.40 -10.24
N TRP A 276 -22.26 3.33 -11.35
CA TRP A 276 -22.24 2.20 -12.27
C TRP A 276 -20.87 2.02 -12.91
N ARG A 277 -20.24 3.15 -13.27
CA ARG A 277 -18.91 3.20 -13.89
C ARG A 277 -17.80 2.62 -13.02
N PHE A 278 -17.96 2.49 -11.71
CA PHE A 278 -16.94 1.83 -10.90
C PHE A 278 -17.48 0.58 -10.20
N ARG A 279 -18.51 0.71 -9.35
CA ARG A 279 -19.00 -0.40 -8.52
C ARG A 279 -19.69 -1.48 -9.34
N GLY A 280 -20.50 -1.08 -10.32
CA GLY A 280 -21.16 -2.01 -11.24
C GLY A 280 -20.14 -2.83 -12.02
N HIS A 281 -19.13 -2.17 -12.61
CA HIS A 281 -18.03 -2.86 -13.29
C HIS A 281 -17.18 -3.72 -12.36
N LEU A 282 -16.91 -3.28 -11.13
CA LEU A 282 -16.19 -4.06 -10.14
C LEU A 282 -16.92 -5.38 -9.82
N ALA A 283 -18.23 -5.30 -9.56
CA ALA A 283 -19.05 -6.47 -9.29
C ALA A 283 -19.11 -7.41 -10.49
N TRP A 284 -19.32 -6.86 -11.70
CA TRP A 284 -19.31 -7.62 -12.95
C TRP A 284 -17.99 -8.35 -13.19
N GLN A 285 -16.86 -7.66 -13.02
CA GLN A 285 -15.54 -8.26 -13.19
C GLN A 285 -15.21 -9.31 -12.10
N SER A 286 -15.69 -9.10 -10.87
CA SER A 286 -15.57 -10.08 -9.78
C SER A 286 -16.36 -11.36 -10.13
N LEU A 287 -17.57 -11.20 -10.67
CA LEU A 287 -18.41 -12.32 -11.14
C LEU A 287 -17.77 -13.09 -12.30
N LEU A 288 -17.21 -12.38 -13.28
CA LEU A 288 -16.49 -13.02 -14.39
C LEU A 288 -15.27 -13.80 -13.90
N THR A 289 -14.53 -13.26 -12.94
CA THR A 289 -13.38 -13.94 -12.32
C THR A 289 -13.81 -15.18 -11.53
N LEU A 290 -14.94 -15.10 -10.81
CA LEU A 290 -15.54 -16.26 -10.16
C LEU A 290 -15.99 -17.31 -11.18
N ALA A 291 -16.59 -16.90 -12.30
CA ALA A 291 -17.00 -17.81 -13.36
C ALA A 291 -15.80 -18.55 -13.96
N LEU A 292 -14.68 -17.85 -14.23
CA LEU A 292 -13.43 -18.47 -14.67
C LEU A 292 -12.93 -19.53 -13.68
N LEU A 293 -12.99 -19.24 -12.38
CA LEU A 293 -12.63 -20.17 -11.32
C LEU A 293 -13.55 -21.40 -11.33
N LEU A 294 -14.87 -21.20 -11.30
CA LEU A 294 -15.85 -22.28 -11.22
C LEU A 294 -15.82 -23.19 -12.45
N ILE A 295 -15.69 -22.61 -13.65
CA ILE A 295 -15.56 -23.36 -14.90
C ILE A 295 -14.26 -24.18 -14.88
N ALA A 296 -13.13 -23.59 -14.49
CA ALA A 296 -11.86 -24.31 -14.41
C ALA A 296 -11.91 -25.44 -13.37
N TRP A 297 -12.57 -25.20 -12.24
CA TRP A 297 -12.74 -26.20 -11.19
C TRP A 297 -13.64 -27.36 -11.64
N ALA A 298 -14.79 -27.06 -12.25
CA ALA A 298 -15.71 -28.06 -12.77
C ALA A 298 -15.10 -28.88 -13.92
N ALA A 299 -14.25 -28.26 -14.73
CA ALA A 299 -13.56 -28.89 -15.85
C ALA A 299 -12.40 -29.81 -15.44
N ALA A 300 -11.92 -29.70 -14.19
CA ALA A 300 -10.72 -30.38 -13.75
C ALA A 300 -10.88 -31.91 -13.77
N ARG A 301 -9.81 -32.62 -14.15
CA ARG A 301 -9.76 -34.09 -14.16
C ARG A 301 -10.08 -34.73 -12.81
N GLU A 302 -9.54 -34.13 -11.75
CA GLU A 302 -9.71 -34.60 -10.38
C GLU A 302 -10.29 -33.45 -9.55
N PRO A 303 -11.59 -33.11 -9.71
CA PRO A 303 -12.19 -31.95 -9.05
C PRO A 303 -12.17 -32.08 -7.52
N ARG A 304 -12.03 -33.32 -7.02
CA ARG A 304 -11.91 -33.69 -5.60
C ARG A 304 -10.47 -33.74 -5.08
N HIS A 305 -9.46 -33.39 -5.90
CA HIS A 305 -8.08 -33.30 -5.42
C HIS A 305 -8.00 -32.29 -4.24
N PRO A 306 -7.37 -32.63 -3.10
CA PRO A 306 -7.46 -31.82 -1.88
C PRO A 306 -7.01 -30.36 -2.05
N GLU A 307 -5.93 -30.12 -2.79
CA GLU A 307 -5.46 -28.74 -3.06
C GLU A 307 -6.43 -27.96 -3.95
N LEU A 308 -7.04 -28.64 -4.94
CA LEU A 308 -7.97 -28.02 -5.86
C LEU A 308 -9.27 -27.65 -5.14
N LEU A 309 -9.79 -28.56 -4.29
CA LEU A 309 -10.91 -28.29 -3.39
C LEU A 309 -10.62 -27.11 -2.45
N CYS A 310 -9.42 -27.09 -1.86
CA CYS A 310 -9.01 -26.01 -0.95
C CYS A 310 -9.04 -24.66 -1.66
N TRP A 311 -8.40 -24.54 -2.83
CA TRP A 311 -8.38 -23.29 -3.59
C TRP A 311 -9.74 -22.90 -4.16
N GLY A 312 -10.53 -23.87 -4.65
CA GLY A 312 -11.90 -23.63 -5.08
C GLY A 312 -12.78 -23.08 -3.96
N ALA A 313 -12.71 -23.69 -2.77
CA ALA A 313 -13.44 -23.24 -1.59
C ALA A 313 -12.97 -21.87 -1.11
N ILE A 314 -11.66 -21.60 -1.08
CA ILE A 314 -11.10 -20.29 -0.74
C ILE A 314 -11.61 -19.20 -1.70
N GLY A 315 -11.61 -19.47 -3.01
CA GLY A 315 -12.09 -18.51 -4.01
C GLY A 315 -13.58 -18.22 -3.87
N VAL A 316 -14.41 -19.26 -3.72
CA VAL A 316 -15.85 -19.08 -3.48
C VAL A 316 -16.11 -18.34 -2.17
N ALA A 317 -15.44 -18.71 -1.09
CA ALA A 317 -15.56 -18.02 0.20
C ALA A 317 -15.14 -16.55 0.10
N ALA A 318 -14.03 -16.25 -0.58
CA ALA A 318 -13.57 -14.89 -0.83
C ALA A 318 -14.64 -14.08 -1.57
N PHE A 319 -15.30 -14.66 -2.58
CA PHE A 319 -16.41 -14.00 -3.28
C PHE A 319 -17.63 -13.76 -2.39
N LEU A 320 -18.08 -14.77 -1.64
CA LEU A 320 -19.22 -14.64 -0.72
C LEU A 320 -18.98 -13.59 0.37
N MET A 321 -17.74 -13.45 0.81
CA MET A 321 -17.32 -12.44 1.78
C MET A 321 -17.38 -11.00 1.23
N MET A 322 -17.53 -10.83 -0.09
CA MET A 322 -17.78 -9.54 -0.74
C MET A 322 -19.27 -9.21 -0.87
N LEU A 323 -20.16 -10.10 -0.42
CA LEU A 323 -21.62 -9.93 -0.46
C LEU A 323 -22.20 -9.60 0.94
N PRO A 324 -23.35 -8.93 1.03
CA PRO A 324 -23.99 -8.55 2.30
C PRO A 324 -24.35 -9.71 3.21
N VAL A 325 -24.61 -10.89 2.64
CA VAL A 325 -24.86 -12.12 3.41
C VAL A 325 -23.75 -12.39 4.42
N SER A 326 -22.55 -11.87 4.15
CA SER A 326 -21.40 -12.01 5.02
C SER A 326 -21.27 -10.94 6.12
N GLN A 327 -22.10 -9.90 6.11
CA GLN A 327 -22.04 -8.79 7.06
C GLN A 327 -21.98 -9.22 8.54
N PRO A 328 -22.68 -10.27 9.01
CA PRO A 328 -22.55 -10.72 10.39
C PRO A 328 -21.10 -11.07 10.77
N LEU A 329 -20.35 -11.72 9.87
CA LEU A 329 -18.95 -12.07 10.12
C LEU A 329 -18.04 -10.83 10.18
N TRP A 330 -18.24 -9.88 9.27
CA TRP A 330 -17.52 -8.60 9.28
C TRP A 330 -17.80 -7.81 10.57
N SER A 331 -19.04 -7.86 11.06
CA SER A 331 -19.46 -7.18 12.28
C SER A 331 -18.85 -7.84 13.52
N LEU A 332 -18.69 -9.17 13.52
CA LEU A 332 -18.10 -9.93 14.62
C LEU A 332 -16.58 -9.77 14.73
N LEU A 333 -15.88 -9.50 13.62
CA LEU A 333 -14.42 -9.48 13.55
C LEU A 333 -13.87 -8.06 13.32
N PRO A 334 -13.49 -7.31 14.37
CA PRO A 334 -12.93 -5.97 14.24
C PRO A 334 -11.73 -5.84 13.28
N PRO A 335 -10.81 -6.83 13.17
CA PRO A 335 -9.74 -6.77 12.18
C PRO A 335 -10.25 -6.70 10.73
N LEU A 336 -11.34 -7.41 10.39
CA LEU A 336 -11.93 -7.32 9.05
C LEU A 336 -12.48 -5.93 8.77
N GLN A 337 -13.07 -5.26 9.74
CA GLN A 337 -13.60 -3.90 9.56
C GLN A 337 -12.51 -2.90 9.14
N ARG A 338 -11.24 -3.12 9.53
CA ARG A 338 -10.09 -2.31 9.10
C ARG A 338 -9.69 -2.52 7.64
N VAL A 339 -10.18 -3.58 6.99
CA VAL A 339 -10.02 -3.76 5.53
C VAL A 339 -10.84 -2.73 4.76
N GLN A 340 -11.88 -2.13 5.37
CA GLN A 340 -12.76 -1.06 4.85
C GLN A 340 -13.58 -1.42 3.61
N PHE A 341 -13.03 -2.17 2.68
CA PHE A 341 -13.61 -2.47 1.39
C PHE A 341 -13.64 -3.99 1.18
N PRO A 342 -14.78 -4.65 1.40
CA PRO A 342 -14.92 -6.10 1.21
C PRO A 342 -14.43 -6.58 -0.15
N TRP A 343 -14.64 -5.79 -1.21
CA TRP A 343 -14.17 -6.10 -2.56
C TRP A 343 -12.65 -6.28 -2.71
N ARG A 344 -11.83 -5.92 -1.71
CA ARG A 344 -10.38 -6.23 -1.67
C ARG A 344 -10.09 -7.72 -1.60
N LEU A 345 -11.07 -8.54 -1.21
CA LEU A 345 -10.99 -9.99 -1.31
C LEU A 345 -10.87 -10.50 -2.74
N ASN A 346 -11.04 -9.63 -3.74
CA ASN A 346 -10.63 -9.95 -5.11
C ASN A 346 -9.13 -10.30 -5.22
N LEU A 347 -8.26 -9.82 -4.32
CA LEU A 347 -6.87 -10.31 -4.24
C LEU A 347 -6.84 -11.82 -4.02
N ILE A 348 -7.59 -12.31 -3.02
CA ILE A 348 -7.66 -13.74 -2.71
C ILE A 348 -8.38 -14.51 -3.82
N LEU A 349 -9.47 -13.97 -4.38
CA LEU A 349 -10.16 -14.57 -5.51
C LEU A 349 -9.22 -14.73 -6.72
N THR A 350 -8.42 -13.70 -7.03
CA THR A 350 -7.43 -13.73 -8.12
C THR A 350 -6.41 -14.84 -7.90
N LEU A 351 -5.85 -14.96 -6.69
CA LEU A 351 -4.88 -16.02 -6.33
C LEU A 351 -5.52 -17.42 -6.41
N ALA A 352 -6.75 -17.56 -5.91
CA ALA A 352 -7.50 -18.81 -5.98
C ALA A 352 -7.81 -19.22 -7.42
N THR A 353 -8.22 -18.27 -8.27
CA THR A 353 -8.49 -18.52 -9.70
C THR A 353 -7.23 -19.04 -10.39
N ILE A 354 -6.08 -18.40 -10.21
CA ILE A 354 -4.83 -18.87 -10.84
C ILE A 354 -4.37 -20.22 -10.27
N ALA A 355 -4.57 -20.49 -8.98
CA ALA A 355 -4.26 -21.79 -8.40
C ALA A 355 -5.14 -22.90 -8.98
N VAL A 356 -6.45 -22.67 -9.08
CA VAL A 356 -7.42 -23.61 -9.68
C VAL A 356 -7.10 -23.83 -11.15
N VAL A 357 -6.84 -22.77 -11.93
CA VAL A 357 -6.46 -22.89 -13.34
C VAL A 357 -5.11 -23.59 -13.48
N ALA A 358 -4.15 -23.38 -12.58
CA ALA A 358 -2.87 -24.08 -12.61
C ALA A 358 -3.00 -25.57 -12.30
N LEU A 359 -3.79 -25.95 -11.29
CA LEU A 359 -3.95 -27.34 -10.85
C LEU A 359 -4.95 -28.13 -11.69
N GLY A 360 -5.99 -27.49 -12.21
CA GLY A 360 -7.11 -28.12 -12.91
C GLY A 360 -6.81 -28.43 -14.37
N THR A 361 -6.36 -29.64 -14.68
CA THR A 361 -6.23 -30.08 -16.09
C THR A 361 -7.61 -30.38 -16.68
N PRO A 362 -8.07 -29.68 -17.73
CA PRO A 362 -9.40 -29.91 -18.28
C PRO A 362 -9.48 -31.24 -19.04
N THR A 363 -10.46 -32.09 -18.72
CA THR A 363 -10.64 -33.42 -19.36
C THR A 363 -11.50 -33.40 -20.61
N HIS A 364 -12.48 -32.50 -20.68
CA HIS A 364 -13.49 -32.47 -21.75
C HIS A 364 -13.37 -31.20 -22.60
N ARG A 365 -13.39 -31.36 -23.93
CA ARG A 365 -13.35 -30.25 -24.91
C ARG A 365 -14.41 -29.15 -24.71
N PRO A 366 -15.70 -29.42 -24.44
CA PRO A 366 -16.69 -28.34 -24.29
C PRO A 366 -16.36 -27.39 -23.14
N TRP A 367 -15.87 -27.90 -22.01
CA TRP A 367 -15.43 -27.09 -20.88
C TRP A 367 -14.23 -26.19 -21.22
N GLN A 368 -13.33 -26.65 -22.08
CA GLN A 368 -12.20 -25.84 -22.56
C GLN A 368 -12.71 -24.66 -23.39
N TRP A 369 -13.64 -24.90 -24.32
CA TRP A 369 -14.24 -23.84 -25.14
C TRP A 369 -15.04 -22.84 -24.30
N LEU A 370 -15.81 -23.33 -23.33
CA LEU A 370 -16.53 -22.47 -22.39
C LEU A 370 -15.56 -21.60 -21.58
N TRP A 371 -14.45 -22.18 -21.11
CA TRP A 371 -13.44 -21.44 -20.36
C TRP A 371 -12.75 -20.37 -21.22
N TRP A 372 -12.34 -20.70 -22.45
CA TRP A 372 -11.76 -19.72 -23.38
C TRP A 372 -12.75 -18.64 -23.79
N GLY A 373 -14.02 -18.99 -23.99
CA GLY A 373 -15.09 -18.02 -24.27
C GLY A 373 -15.32 -17.08 -23.08
N MET A 374 -15.34 -17.61 -21.85
CA MET A 374 -15.43 -16.80 -20.64
C MET A 374 -14.21 -15.90 -20.44
N LEU A 375 -13.00 -16.40 -20.75
CA LEU A 375 -11.79 -15.60 -20.71
C LEU A 375 -11.85 -14.48 -21.74
N LEU A 376 -12.26 -14.77 -22.97
CA LEU A 376 -12.43 -13.76 -24.02
C LEU A 376 -13.44 -12.69 -23.59
N LEU A 377 -14.61 -13.08 -23.06
CA LEU A 377 -15.59 -12.15 -22.51
C LEU A 377 -14.99 -11.26 -21.40
N THR A 378 -14.20 -11.86 -20.51
CA THR A 378 -13.52 -11.16 -19.42
C THR A 378 -12.52 -10.14 -19.93
N LEU A 379 -11.72 -10.51 -20.94
CA LEU A 379 -10.73 -9.63 -21.54
C LEU A 379 -11.38 -8.51 -22.37
N LEU A 380 -12.43 -8.81 -23.13
CA LEU A 380 -13.19 -7.80 -23.88
C LEU A 380 -13.88 -6.81 -22.93
N SER A 381 -14.48 -7.30 -21.84
CA SER A 381 -15.09 -6.44 -20.81
C SER A 381 -14.05 -5.54 -20.13
N THR A 382 -12.87 -6.11 -19.82
CA THR A 382 -11.74 -5.36 -19.25
C THR A 382 -11.22 -4.30 -20.21
N LEU A 383 -11.02 -4.64 -21.48
CA LEU A 383 -10.53 -3.71 -22.50
C LEU A 383 -11.53 -2.58 -22.76
N ALA A 384 -12.82 -2.90 -22.87
CA ALA A 384 -13.87 -1.91 -23.02
C ALA A 384 -13.90 -0.95 -21.82
N TYR A 385 -13.73 -1.47 -20.61
CA TYR A 385 -13.64 -0.67 -19.40
C TYR A 385 -12.43 0.28 -19.43
N VAL A 386 -11.23 -0.25 -19.67
CA VAL A 386 -9.99 0.54 -19.72
C VAL A 386 -10.04 1.61 -20.82
N ARG A 387 -10.71 1.33 -21.95
CA ARG A 387 -10.83 2.28 -23.06
C ARG A 387 -11.82 3.41 -22.80
N HIS A 388 -12.92 3.16 -22.08
CA HIS A 388 -14.06 4.09 -22.00
C HIS A 388 -14.35 4.65 -20.60
N ALA A 389 -13.74 4.11 -19.56
CA ALA A 389 -13.89 4.63 -18.21
C ALA A 389 -13.11 5.96 -18.05
N PRO A 390 -13.68 7.02 -17.45
CA PRO A 390 -12.97 8.28 -17.25
C PRO A 390 -11.79 8.12 -16.29
N LEU A 391 -11.96 7.28 -15.27
CA LEU A 391 -10.93 6.97 -14.27
C LEU A 391 -9.65 6.39 -14.88
N THR A 392 -9.75 5.79 -16.07
CA THR A 392 -8.62 5.16 -16.74
C THR A 392 -7.95 6.08 -17.76
N GLN A 393 -8.48 7.28 -17.98
CA GLN A 393 -7.90 8.30 -18.87
C GLN A 393 -6.87 9.17 -18.12
N ALA A 394 -5.97 9.82 -18.85
CA ALA A 394 -4.98 10.71 -18.23
C ALA A 394 -5.63 11.93 -17.55
N PRO A 395 -5.07 12.42 -16.42
CA PRO A 395 -5.51 13.67 -15.82
C PRO A 395 -5.19 14.88 -16.71
N THR A 396 -6.00 15.92 -16.63
CA THR A 396 -5.68 17.19 -17.31
C THR A 396 -4.53 17.89 -16.61
N ARG A 397 -3.77 18.71 -17.35
CA ARG A 397 -2.66 19.51 -16.77
C ARG A 397 -3.16 20.46 -15.67
N GLU A 398 -4.35 21.03 -15.86
CA GLU A 398 -5.00 21.92 -14.88
C GLU A 398 -5.36 21.18 -13.59
N ALA A 399 -5.92 19.97 -13.68
CA ALA A 399 -6.23 19.16 -12.50
C ALA A 399 -4.96 18.80 -11.71
N MET A 400 -3.88 18.45 -12.41
CA MET A 400 -2.57 18.23 -11.78
C MET A 400 -2.05 19.51 -11.11
N ALA A 401 -2.13 20.66 -11.79
CA ALA A 401 -1.67 21.93 -11.25
C ALA A 401 -2.41 22.32 -9.97
N LEU A 402 -3.74 22.17 -9.94
CA LEU A 402 -4.58 22.46 -8.77
C LEU A 402 -4.20 21.61 -7.55
N GLU A 403 -3.96 20.31 -7.76
CA GLU A 403 -3.54 19.40 -6.69
C GLU A 403 -2.15 19.74 -6.16
N PHE A 404 -1.21 20.08 -7.04
CA PHE A 404 0.13 20.55 -6.66
C PHE A 404 0.12 21.94 -6.01
N ASP A 405 -0.92 22.74 -6.25
CA ASP A 405 -1.08 24.01 -5.58
C ASP A 405 -1.53 23.82 -4.13
N SER A 406 -2.57 23.01 -3.88
CA SER A 406 -3.01 22.72 -2.50
C SER A 406 -2.02 21.87 -1.70
N LYS A 407 -1.32 20.92 -2.37
CA LYS A 407 -0.39 19.95 -1.77
C LYS A 407 -1.02 19.12 -0.63
N ARG A 408 -2.34 19.02 -0.61
CA ARG A 408 -3.07 18.53 0.56
C ARG A 408 -2.94 17.03 0.71
N SER A 409 -2.61 16.56 1.92
CA SER A 409 -2.64 15.13 2.24
C SER A 409 -4.07 14.60 2.36
N ALA A 410 -4.21 13.28 2.45
CA ALA A 410 -5.52 12.67 2.69
C ALA A 410 -6.11 13.17 4.02
N ARG A 411 -7.45 13.29 4.09
CA ARG A 411 -8.15 13.97 5.20
C ARG A 411 -7.96 13.25 6.53
N GLU A 412 -7.87 11.93 6.48
CA GLU A 412 -7.56 11.04 7.58
C GLU A 412 -6.20 11.34 8.26
N TYR A 413 -5.20 11.83 7.51
CA TYR A 413 -3.88 12.17 8.04
C TYR A 413 -3.77 13.63 8.52
N ARG A 414 -4.87 14.39 8.46
CA ARG A 414 -4.94 15.73 9.04
C ARG A 414 -4.59 15.66 10.53
N PRO A 415 -3.60 16.44 11.02
CA PRO A 415 -3.33 16.55 12.44
C PRO A 415 -4.59 16.91 13.21
N ARG A 416 -4.83 16.27 14.35
CA ARG A 416 -6.11 16.33 15.08
C ARG A 416 -6.52 17.77 15.42
N GLN A 417 -5.55 18.62 15.72
CA GLN A 417 -5.71 20.01 16.13
C GLN A 417 -6.19 20.93 15.00
N VAL A 418 -5.97 20.57 13.74
CA VAL A 418 -6.28 21.44 12.57
C VAL A 418 -7.76 21.35 12.25
N PRO A 419 -8.59 22.40 12.36
CA PRO A 419 -10.01 22.27 12.06
C PRO A 419 -10.29 21.82 10.62
N GLY A 420 -11.31 20.97 10.41
CA GLY A 420 -11.61 20.40 9.09
C GLY A 420 -11.87 21.45 8.00
N GLY A 421 -12.50 22.58 8.38
CA GLY A 421 -12.73 23.71 7.47
C GLY A 421 -11.42 24.36 6.97
N MET A 422 -10.37 24.37 7.80
CA MET A 422 -9.05 24.92 7.45
C MET A 422 -8.12 23.93 6.74
N PHE A 423 -8.64 22.74 6.45
CA PHE A 423 -7.95 21.72 5.67
C PHE A 423 -8.57 21.56 4.27
N ALA A 424 -9.28 22.58 3.78
CA ALA A 424 -9.82 22.59 2.41
C ALA A 424 -8.70 22.88 1.38
N PRO A 425 -8.72 22.25 0.19
CA PRO A 425 -7.69 22.47 -0.84
C PRO A 425 -7.55 23.95 -1.22
N THR A 426 -8.66 24.68 -1.33
CA THR A 426 -8.69 26.10 -1.71
C THR A 426 -7.94 26.97 -0.71
N LEU A 427 -8.14 26.76 0.59
CA LEU A 427 -7.45 27.53 1.63
C LEU A 427 -5.95 27.23 1.67
N LEU A 428 -5.55 25.98 1.43
CA LEU A 428 -4.14 25.58 1.40
C LEU A 428 -3.40 26.05 0.14
N ALA A 429 -4.14 26.29 -0.94
CA ALA A 429 -3.61 26.83 -2.18
C ALA A 429 -3.22 28.31 -2.06
N TRP A 430 -3.87 29.07 -1.16
CA TRP A 430 -3.66 30.52 -0.98
C TRP A 430 -2.48 30.80 -0.05
N LYS A 431 -1.30 30.35 -0.47
CA LYS A 431 -0.04 30.41 0.30
C LYS A 431 0.42 31.83 0.61
N ASP A 432 0.07 32.79 -0.24
CA ASP A 432 0.47 34.19 -0.09
C ASP A 432 -0.22 34.87 1.11
N GLU A 433 -1.41 34.39 1.51
CA GLU A 433 -2.07 34.84 2.75
C GLU A 433 -1.33 34.37 4.01
N PHE A 434 -0.49 33.34 3.88
CA PHE A 434 0.35 32.77 4.94
C PHE A 434 1.83 33.17 4.76
N GLN A 435 2.09 34.34 4.19
CA GLN A 435 3.40 35.01 4.23
C GLN A 435 3.31 36.23 5.16
N PRO A 436 4.32 36.48 6.01
CA PRO A 436 5.56 35.72 6.21
C PRO A 436 5.34 34.36 6.92
N PRO A 437 6.29 33.41 6.84
CA PRO A 437 6.12 32.05 7.34
C PRO A 437 6.15 31.91 8.88
N VAL A 438 6.40 33.03 9.56
CA VAL A 438 6.28 33.19 11.01
C VAL A 438 5.50 34.48 11.22
N SER A 439 4.65 34.53 12.23
CA SER A 439 3.96 35.75 12.66
C SER A 439 4.08 35.93 14.17
N ALA A 440 3.84 37.14 14.65
CA ALA A 440 4.09 37.54 16.03
C ALA A 440 2.90 38.32 16.61
N GLU A 441 2.49 37.97 17.83
CA GLU A 441 1.44 38.66 18.59
C GLU A 441 1.92 38.97 20.03
N PRO A 442 1.98 40.25 20.46
CA PRO A 442 1.73 41.47 19.68
C PRO A 442 2.79 41.68 18.57
N PRO A 443 2.47 42.50 17.54
CA PRO A 443 3.44 42.85 16.51
C PRO A 443 4.63 43.60 17.14
N GLY A 444 5.85 43.25 16.75
CA GLY A 444 7.08 43.84 17.32
C GLY A 444 8.25 42.89 17.53
N ALA A 445 8.10 41.61 17.19
CA ALA A 445 9.23 40.70 17.04
C ALA A 445 9.73 40.67 15.59
N SER A 446 11.04 40.56 15.41
CA SER A 446 11.68 40.27 14.12
C SER A 446 12.35 38.90 14.19
N TRP A 447 12.45 38.22 13.05
CA TRP A 447 13.08 36.91 12.95
C TRP A 447 13.87 36.75 11.67
N THR A 448 14.91 35.91 11.74
CA THR A 448 15.63 35.42 10.56
C THR A 448 15.65 33.89 10.60
N VAL A 449 15.27 33.27 9.49
CA VAL A 449 15.26 31.81 9.36
C VAL A 449 16.68 31.34 9.03
N HIS A 450 17.33 30.63 9.95
CA HIS A 450 18.65 30.03 9.70
C HIS A 450 18.54 28.66 9.02
N ARG A 451 17.59 27.85 9.47
CA ARG A 451 17.39 26.49 8.97
C ARG A 451 15.92 26.13 9.05
N TRP A 452 15.33 25.72 7.93
CA TRP A 452 14.00 25.13 7.90
C TRP A 452 14.07 23.83 7.10
N GLN A 453 14.16 22.72 7.83
CA GLN A 453 14.33 21.39 7.28
C GLN A 453 13.31 20.43 7.89
N PRO A 454 13.12 19.23 7.30
CA PRO A 454 12.25 18.25 7.91
C PRO A 454 12.61 17.99 9.36
N ARG A 455 11.60 18.07 10.24
CA ARG A 455 11.72 17.88 11.70
C ARG A 455 12.61 18.89 12.44
N THR A 456 13.20 19.89 11.79
CA THR A 456 14.11 20.85 12.47
C THR A 456 13.93 22.26 11.92
N LEU A 457 13.67 23.21 12.82
CA LEU A 457 13.62 24.63 12.53
C LEU A 457 14.57 25.39 13.46
N THR A 458 15.32 26.35 12.93
CA THR A 458 16.16 27.27 13.70
C THR A 458 15.94 28.70 13.22
N LEU A 459 15.59 29.58 14.15
CA LEU A 459 15.29 30.98 13.94
C LEU A 459 16.16 31.81 14.88
N ALA A 460 16.74 32.92 14.42
CA ALA A 460 17.12 33.99 15.35
C ALA A 460 15.91 34.92 15.51
N VAL A 461 15.53 35.19 16.75
CA VAL A 461 14.34 35.98 17.10
C VAL A 461 14.79 37.15 17.96
N THR A 462 14.35 38.36 17.63
CA THR A 462 14.49 39.52 18.52
C THR A 462 13.11 40.04 18.86
N ALA A 463 12.79 40.08 20.16
CA ALA A 463 11.51 40.54 20.66
C ALA A 463 11.72 41.62 21.72
N ALA A 464 11.05 42.77 21.59
CA ALA A 464 11.15 43.86 22.57
C ALA A 464 10.37 43.58 23.87
N VAL A 465 9.32 42.75 23.76
CA VAL A 465 8.45 42.31 24.85
C VAL A 465 8.26 40.80 24.73
N PRO A 466 7.77 40.10 25.77
CA PRO A 466 7.33 38.72 25.62
C PRO A 466 6.28 38.61 24.51
N THR A 467 6.58 37.82 23.49
CA THR A 467 5.78 37.75 22.26
C THR A 467 5.43 36.31 21.93
N ARG A 468 4.19 36.09 21.50
CA ARG A 468 3.76 34.80 20.97
C ARG A 468 4.16 34.71 19.50
N LEU A 469 5.01 33.75 19.16
CA LEU A 469 5.31 33.41 17.78
C LEU A 469 4.34 32.32 17.31
N VAL A 470 3.80 32.51 16.11
CA VAL A 470 3.02 31.51 15.37
C VAL A 470 3.83 31.12 14.15
N LEU A 471 4.08 29.83 14.00
CA LEU A 471 4.85 29.28 12.89
C LEU A 471 3.89 28.63 11.91
N HIS A 472 4.10 28.88 10.62
CA HIS A 472 3.31 28.29 9.54
C HIS A 472 3.73 26.83 9.30
N GLN A 473 3.56 26.03 10.35
CA GLN A 473 3.81 24.61 10.45
C GLN A 473 2.73 24.04 11.37
N TYR A 474 2.08 22.94 11.00
CA TYR A 474 1.10 22.31 11.86
C TYR A 474 1.72 21.76 13.12
N ASP A 475 1.00 21.93 14.23
CA ASP A 475 1.29 21.22 15.46
C ASP A 475 1.06 19.71 15.28
N TYR A 476 1.99 18.93 15.82
CA TYR A 476 1.94 17.47 15.83
C TYR A 476 2.71 16.96 17.06
N PRO A 477 2.22 15.91 17.74
CA PRO A 477 2.87 15.42 18.95
C PRO A 477 4.36 15.08 18.74
N GLY A 478 5.21 15.70 19.55
CA GLY A 478 6.67 15.47 19.55
C GLY A 478 7.51 16.70 19.20
N TRP A 479 6.89 17.79 18.74
CA TRP A 479 7.55 19.08 18.64
C TRP A 479 8.00 19.57 20.02
N GLN A 480 9.26 19.97 20.09
CA GLN A 480 9.89 20.53 21.26
C GLN A 480 10.65 21.79 20.83
N ALA A 481 10.64 22.83 21.65
CA ALA A 481 11.31 24.09 21.39
C ALA A 481 12.34 24.37 22.49
N TRP A 482 13.50 24.89 22.08
CA TRP A 482 14.58 25.33 22.94
C TRP A 482 14.98 26.75 22.58
N LEU A 483 15.11 27.60 23.59
CA LEU A 483 15.67 28.93 23.51
C LEU A 483 17.13 28.89 23.97
N ASP A 484 18.03 29.39 23.15
CA ASP A 484 19.48 29.45 23.38
C ASP A 484 20.07 28.09 23.80
N GLU A 485 19.52 27.01 23.21
CA GLU A 485 19.85 25.60 23.47
C GLU A 485 19.65 25.11 24.92
N ARG A 486 19.14 25.96 25.82
CA ARG A 486 19.06 25.69 27.26
C ARG A 486 17.63 25.65 27.78
N LEU A 487 16.83 26.66 27.47
CA LEU A 487 15.49 26.82 28.04
C LEU A 487 14.47 26.11 27.14
N MET A 488 13.84 25.05 27.65
CA MET A 488 12.73 24.42 26.94
C MET A 488 11.47 25.30 27.01
N LEU A 489 10.85 25.52 25.86
CA LEU A 489 9.59 26.25 25.72
C LEU A 489 8.46 25.28 25.42
N THR A 490 7.27 25.59 25.95
CA THR A 490 6.06 24.83 25.62
C THR A 490 5.58 25.20 24.23
N VAL A 491 5.46 24.18 23.38
CA VAL A 491 4.84 24.28 22.05
C VAL A 491 3.37 23.93 22.16
N GLY A 492 2.49 24.71 21.54
CA GLY A 492 1.07 24.42 21.44
C GLY A 492 0.53 24.67 20.05
N ALA A 493 -0.75 24.35 19.85
CA ALA A 493 -1.49 24.69 18.65
C ALA A 493 -2.30 25.97 18.86
N ASN A 494 -2.34 26.85 17.86
CA ASN A 494 -3.33 27.92 17.80
C ASN A 494 -4.69 27.36 17.31
N PRO A 495 -5.77 28.17 17.26
CA PRO A 495 -7.08 27.72 16.76
C PRO A 495 -7.08 27.18 15.32
N GLN A 496 -6.07 27.54 14.52
CA GLN A 496 -5.85 27.07 13.15
C GLN A 496 -5.08 25.73 13.09
N GLY A 497 -4.61 25.22 14.22
CA GLY A 497 -3.76 24.04 14.31
C GLY A 497 -2.29 24.30 13.93
N LEU A 498 -1.91 25.57 13.76
CA LEU A 498 -0.53 25.98 13.55
C LEU A 498 0.21 26.02 14.89
N MET A 499 1.51 25.75 14.82
CA MET A 499 2.39 25.75 15.96
C MET A 499 2.55 27.16 16.53
N GLN A 500 2.49 27.29 17.86
CA GLN A 500 2.72 28.54 18.56
C GLN A 500 3.50 28.35 19.86
N LEU A 501 4.26 29.36 20.26
CA LEU A 501 4.98 29.39 21.54
C LEU A 501 5.27 30.83 21.98
N TRP A 502 5.51 31.01 23.27
CA TRP A 502 5.93 32.29 23.84
C TRP A 502 7.45 32.40 23.87
N VAL A 503 7.98 33.50 23.35
CA VAL A 503 9.40 33.86 23.41
C VAL A 503 9.54 35.09 24.33
N PRO A 504 10.45 35.05 25.33
CA PRO A 504 10.70 36.21 26.19
C PRO A 504 11.32 37.38 25.43
N ALA A 505 11.30 38.56 26.04
CA ALA A 505 11.99 39.72 25.48
C ALA A 505 13.51 39.49 25.44
N GLY A 506 14.14 39.91 24.35
CA GLY A 506 15.57 39.74 24.10
C GLY A 506 15.87 39.26 22.68
N SER A 507 17.14 39.04 22.40
CA SER A 507 17.62 38.38 21.18
C SER A 507 18.02 36.95 21.50
N HIS A 508 17.40 36.00 20.82
CA HIS A 508 17.50 34.58 21.13
C HIS A 508 17.66 33.72 19.87
N SER A 509 18.31 32.58 20.03
CA SER A 509 18.28 31.48 19.07
C SER A 509 17.16 30.51 19.46
N LEU A 510 16.12 30.43 18.65
CA LEU A 510 15.00 29.51 18.83
C LEU A 510 15.19 28.28 17.94
N THR A 511 15.32 27.11 18.55
CA THR A 511 15.40 25.83 17.85
C THR A 511 14.17 24.98 18.16
N LEU A 512 13.50 24.47 17.12
CA LEU A 512 12.40 23.51 17.24
C LEU A 512 12.77 22.20 16.58
N ARG A 513 12.46 21.08 17.24
CA ARG A 513 12.69 19.73 16.71
C ARG A 513 11.48 18.84 16.91
N LEU A 514 11.07 18.13 15.86
CA LEU A 514 10.10 17.04 15.96
C LEU A 514 10.83 15.78 16.41
N THR A 515 10.89 15.59 17.72
CA THR A 515 11.65 14.49 18.32
C THR A 515 10.97 13.13 18.14
N ALA A 516 11.77 12.09 17.96
CA ALA A 516 11.25 10.72 17.87
C ALA A 516 10.67 10.30 19.22
N ARG A 517 9.35 10.10 19.29
CA ARG A 517 8.65 9.65 20.50
C ARG A 517 8.94 8.16 20.78
N TRP A 518 8.50 7.68 21.94
CA TRP A 518 8.73 6.28 22.33
C TRP A 518 8.24 5.25 21.28
N PRO A 519 7.09 5.42 20.58
CA PRO A 519 6.64 4.43 19.60
C PRO A 519 7.58 4.34 18.39
N GLU A 520 8.10 5.49 17.95
CA GLU A 520 9.06 5.54 16.85
C GLU A 520 10.38 4.87 17.25
N ARG A 521 10.92 5.18 18.43
CA ARG A 521 12.18 4.60 18.92
C ARG A 521 12.07 3.09 19.14
N ALA A 522 11.03 2.64 19.84
CA ALA A 522 10.79 1.23 20.09
C ALA A 522 10.48 0.46 18.80
N GLY A 523 9.72 1.07 17.88
CA GLY A 523 9.39 0.47 16.59
C GLY A 523 10.64 0.27 15.72
N ASN A 524 11.53 1.27 15.68
CA ASN A 524 12.80 1.16 14.98
C ASN A 524 13.69 0.07 15.59
N ALA A 525 13.78 -0.02 16.92
CA ALA A 525 14.57 -1.04 17.61
C ALA A 525 14.02 -2.46 17.36
N LEU A 526 12.71 -2.66 17.49
CA LEU A 526 12.05 -3.94 17.22
C LEU A 526 12.20 -4.35 15.74
N SER A 527 12.04 -3.40 14.82
CA SER A 527 12.28 -3.63 13.40
C SER A 527 13.70 -4.12 13.14
N LEU A 528 14.71 -3.45 13.70
CA LEU A 528 16.10 -3.84 13.58
C LEU A 528 16.33 -5.26 14.12
N LEU A 529 15.82 -5.58 15.31
CA LEU A 529 15.90 -6.92 15.89
C LEU A 529 15.20 -7.97 15.02
N GLY A 530 14.04 -7.64 14.44
CA GLY A 530 13.32 -8.49 13.51
C GLY A 530 14.14 -8.81 12.26
N TRP A 531 14.75 -7.78 11.65
CA TRP A 531 15.63 -7.94 10.48
C TRP A 531 16.89 -8.75 10.81
N LEU A 532 17.52 -8.49 11.96
CA LEU A 532 18.66 -9.29 12.45
C LEU A 532 18.26 -10.75 12.69
N GLY A 533 17.12 -11.00 13.33
CA GLY A 533 16.58 -12.33 13.54
C GLY A 533 16.34 -13.08 12.22
N TRP A 534 15.77 -12.39 11.22
CA TRP A 534 15.58 -12.95 9.89
C TRP A 534 16.91 -13.26 9.17
N LEU A 535 17.92 -12.38 9.28
CA LEU A 535 19.25 -12.63 8.73
C LEU A 535 19.94 -13.82 9.41
N LEU A 536 19.80 -13.98 10.73
CA LEU A 536 20.30 -15.12 11.46
C LEU A 536 19.64 -16.43 11.00
N LEU A 537 18.33 -16.43 10.76
CA LEU A 537 17.61 -17.58 10.20
C LEU A 537 18.18 -17.98 8.83
N LEU A 538 18.42 -17.00 7.95
CA LEU A 538 19.05 -17.23 6.65
C LEU A 538 20.47 -17.79 6.78
N TYR A 539 21.28 -17.26 7.69
CA TYR A 539 22.66 -17.70 7.92
C TYR A 539 22.72 -19.15 8.40
N HIS A 540 21.93 -19.51 9.42
CA HIS A 540 21.87 -20.87 9.96
C HIS A 540 21.41 -21.88 8.90
N HIS A 541 20.54 -21.46 7.97
CA HIS A 541 20.09 -22.30 6.87
C HIS A 541 21.16 -22.53 5.79
N ARG A 542 22.07 -21.57 5.57
CA ARG A 542 23.23 -21.72 4.67
C ARG A 542 24.34 -22.60 5.27
N ALA A 543 24.63 -22.45 6.57
CA ALA A 543 25.71 -23.17 7.25
C ALA A 543 25.48 -24.70 7.32
N ARG A 544 24.24 -25.17 7.30
CA ARG A 544 23.90 -26.61 7.35
C ARG A 544 23.93 -27.32 5.99
N ARG A 545 24.66 -26.84 4.98
CA ARG A 545 24.85 -27.63 3.73
C ARG A 545 25.58 -28.92 4.09
N PRO A 546 25.01 -30.12 3.90
CA PRO A 546 25.85 -31.31 3.85
C PRO A 546 26.74 -31.14 2.61
N VAL A 547 28.04 -31.25 2.80
CA VAL A 547 28.97 -31.53 1.70
C VAL A 547 28.48 -32.84 1.08
N ARG A 548 27.88 -32.76 -0.11
CA ARG A 548 27.60 -33.90 -0.98
C ARG A 548 27.76 -33.47 -2.42
#